data_AF-A0A8T3WA82-F1
#
_entry.id   AF-A0A8T3WA82-F1
#
_cell.length_a   1.000
_cell.length_b   1.000
_cell.length_c   1.000
_cell.angle_alpha   90.00
_cell.angle_beta   90.00
_cell.angle_gamma   90.00
#
_symmetry.space_group_name_H-M   'P 1'
#
loop_
_entity.id
_entity.type
_entity.pdbx_description
1 polymer ?
#
loop_
_entity_poly.entity_id
_entity_poly.type
_entity_poly.pdbx_seq_one_letter_code
_entity_poly.pdbx_strand_id
1 'polypeptide(L)' 'MVKKKAKNKKPSQRWTKYKLSGNKLEKAKTCPKCGPGMFLGVHKDRLYCGSCKYTEFLKK' A
#
# COMPACT_ATOMS: atom_id res chain seq x y z
N MET A 1 13.98 11.51 33.59
CA MET A 1 13.13 10.66 32.71
C MET A 1 12.67 11.47 31.50
N VAL A 2 13.33 11.33 30.34
CA VAL A 2 12.94 12.08 29.12
C VAL A 2 11.65 11.50 28.54
N LYS A 3 10.54 12.23 28.65
CA LYS A 3 9.29 11.90 27.97
C LYS A 3 9.50 12.05 26.46
N LYS A 4 9.57 10.92 25.73
CA LYS A 4 9.56 10.94 24.26
C LYS A 4 8.24 11.54 23.77
N LYS A 5 8.31 12.66 23.05
CA LYS A 5 7.14 13.28 22.42
C LYS A 5 6.50 12.28 21.43
N ALA A 6 5.20 12.03 21.57
CA ALA A 6 4.45 11.20 20.64
C ALA A 6 4.46 11.84 19.25
N LYS A 7 4.95 11.12 18.24
CA LYS A 7 4.92 11.58 16.84
C LYS A 7 3.50 11.41 16.30
N ASN A 8 2.94 12.49 15.73
CA ASN A 8 1.64 12.44 15.08
C ASN A 8 1.69 11.47 13.88
N LYS A 9 0.75 10.52 13.82
CA LYS A 9 0.69 9.54 12.73
C LYS A 9 0.06 10.20 11.50
N LYS A 10 0.74 10.17 10.36
CA LYS A 10 0.19 10.67 9.09
C LYS A 10 -0.98 9.78 8.65
N PRO A 11 -2.09 10.36 8.18
CA PRO A 11 -3.23 9.59 7.69
C PRO A 11 -2.88 8.80 6.42
N SER A 12 -3.59 7.68 6.18
CA SER A 12 -3.30 6.81 5.04
C SER A 12 -3.70 7.47 3.72
N GLN A 13 -2.74 7.66 2.80
CA GLN A 13 -2.97 8.22 1.47
C GLN A 13 -3.48 7.18 0.45
N ARG A 14 -4.50 6.38 0.82
CA ARG A 14 -5.02 5.30 -0.05
C ARG A 14 -5.66 5.84 -1.35
N TRP A 15 -6.19 7.05 -1.31
CA TRP A 15 -6.80 7.75 -2.46
C TRP A 15 -5.82 7.94 -3.63
N THR A 16 -4.52 8.06 -3.35
CA THR A 16 -3.48 8.22 -4.40
C THR A 16 -3.29 6.99 -5.29
N LYS A 17 -3.83 5.83 -4.89
CA LYS A 17 -3.68 4.56 -5.62
C LYS A 17 -4.79 4.31 -6.64
N TYR A 18 -5.74 5.23 -6.74
CA TYR A 18 -6.77 5.24 -7.77
C TYR A 18 -6.40 6.31 -8.79
N LYS A 19 -6.25 5.91 -10.05
CA LYS A 19 -6.06 6.85 -11.17
C LYS A 19 -7.25 6.73 -12.12
N LEU A 20 -7.73 7.88 -12.58
CA LEU A 20 -8.77 7.96 -13.60
C LEU A 20 -8.09 8.21 -14.94
N SER A 21 -8.07 7.18 -15.79
CA SER A 21 -7.54 7.27 -17.15
C SER A 21 -8.75 7.31 -18.10
N GLY A 22 -9.30 8.50 -18.29
CA GLY A 22 -10.50 8.75 -19.11
C GLY A 22 -11.73 8.01 -18.57
N ASN A 23 -12.11 6.92 -19.24
CA ASN A 23 -13.29 6.10 -18.91
C ASN A 23 -12.95 4.82 -18.11
N LYS A 24 -11.68 4.62 -17.73
CA LYS A 24 -11.23 3.41 -17.04
C LYS A 24 -10.57 3.76 -15.71
N LEU A 25 -11.05 3.12 -14.64
CA LEU A 25 -10.48 3.24 -13.31
C LEU A 25 -9.26 2.31 -13.19
N GLU A 26 -8.06 2.88 -13.27
CA GLU A 26 -6.83 2.13 -13.05
C GLU A 26 -6.57 1.99 -11.54
N LYS A 27 -6.68 0.76 -11.05
CA LYS A 27 -6.41 0.38 -9.66
C LYS A 27 -5.00 -0.19 -9.55
N ALA A 28 -4.24 0.22 -8.54
CA ALA A 28 -2.95 -0.39 -8.24
C ALA A 28 -3.10 -1.89 -7.83
N LYS A 29 -1.99 -2.65 -7.92
CA LYS A 29 -1.95 -4.07 -7.56
C LYS A 29 -2.57 -4.29 -6.18
N THR A 30 -3.60 -5.11 -6.14
CA THR A 30 -4.35 -5.46 -4.94
C THR A 30 -3.89 -6.82 -4.46
N CYS A 31 -3.85 -7.03 -3.15
CA CYS A 31 -3.43 -8.30 -2.59
C CYS A 31 -4.49 -9.40 -2.86
N PRO A 32 -4.12 -10.56 -3.45
CA PRO A 32 -5.06 -11.63 -3.80
C PRO A 32 -5.71 -12.29 -2.56
N LYS A 33 -5.02 -12.26 -1.40
CA LYS A 33 -5.53 -12.85 -0.16
C LYS A 33 -6.39 -11.90 0.68
N CYS A 34 -6.13 -10.61 0.59
CA CYS A 34 -6.76 -9.61 1.45
C CYS A 34 -8.01 -8.95 0.78
N GLY A 35 -8.19 -9.14 -0.53
CA GLY A 35 -9.38 -8.67 -1.24
C GLY A 35 -9.33 -7.21 -1.72
N PRO A 36 -10.42 -6.74 -2.37
CA PRO A 36 -10.49 -5.42 -3.00
C PRO A 36 -10.29 -4.28 -1.99
N GLY A 37 -9.41 -3.33 -2.32
CA GLY A 37 -9.11 -2.16 -1.49
C GLY A 37 -7.85 -2.28 -0.63
N MET A 38 -7.24 -3.47 -0.51
CA MET A 38 -5.94 -3.65 0.12
C MET A 38 -4.81 -3.63 -0.92
N PHE A 39 -4.26 -2.44 -1.15
CA PHE A 39 -3.17 -2.23 -2.07
C PHE A 39 -1.84 -2.80 -1.55
N LEU A 40 -1.08 -3.39 -2.45
CA LEU A 40 0.30 -3.80 -2.19
C LEU A 40 1.21 -2.55 -2.18
N GLY A 41 2.04 -2.45 -1.15
CA GLY A 41 3.11 -1.46 -1.07
C GLY A 41 4.20 -1.80 -2.08
N VAL A 42 4.41 -0.93 -3.06
CA VAL A 42 5.46 -1.08 -4.06
C VAL A 42 6.78 -0.58 -3.48
N HIS A 43 7.68 -1.51 -3.18
CA HIS A 43 9.09 -1.23 -2.89
C HIS A 43 9.94 -1.57 -4.12
N LYS A 44 11.25 -1.28 -4.08
CA LYS A 44 12.16 -1.49 -5.21
C LYS A 44 12.33 -2.98 -5.57
N ASP A 45 12.33 -3.82 -4.56
CA ASP A 45 12.64 -5.25 -4.60
C ASP A 45 11.40 -6.14 -4.37
N ARG A 46 10.31 -5.57 -3.85
CA ARG A 46 9.15 -6.34 -3.40
C ARG A 46 7.84 -5.56 -3.41
N LEU A 47 6.76 -6.31 -3.53
CA LEU A 47 5.40 -5.88 -3.25
C LEU A 47 5.00 -6.45 -1.89
N TYR A 48 4.60 -5.59 -0.96
CA TYR A 48 4.30 -6.01 0.41
C TYR A 48 2.86 -5.64 0.81
N CYS A 49 2.12 -6.61 1.33
CA CYS A 49 0.82 -6.39 1.94
C CYS A 49 0.96 -6.18 3.44
N GLY A 50 0.61 -4.98 3.93
CA GLY A 50 0.65 -4.67 5.35
C GLY A 50 -0.38 -5.41 6.22
N SER A 51 -1.44 -5.97 5.62
CA SER A 51 -2.52 -6.64 6.37
C SER A 51 -2.26 -8.15 6.53
N CYS A 52 -2.00 -8.86 5.43
CA CYS A 52 -1.76 -10.31 5.44
C CYS A 52 -0.27 -10.72 5.37
N LYS A 53 0.67 -9.75 5.45
CA LYS A 53 2.13 -9.96 5.37
C LYS A 53 2.59 -10.65 4.09
N TYR A 54 1.74 -10.67 3.07
CA TYR A 54 2.03 -11.26 1.77
C TYR A 54 3.13 -10.44 1.09
N THR A 55 4.16 -11.11 0.59
CA THR A 55 5.29 -10.46 -0.08
C THR A 55 5.53 -11.14 -1.42
N GLU A 56 5.43 -10.39 -2.51
CA GLU A 56 5.93 -10.83 -3.82
C GLU A 56 7.24 -10.13 -4.10
N PHE A 57 8.31 -10.88 -4.28
CA PHE A 57 9.57 -10.31 -4.73
C PHE A 57 9.51 -10.16 -6.24
N LEU A 58 9.65 -8.92 -6.72
CA LEU A 58 9.81 -8.66 -8.15
C LEU A 58 11.22 -9.12 -8.49
N LYS A 59 11.38 -10.39 -8.85
CA LYS A 59 12.62 -10.88 -9.45
C LYS A 59 12.81 -10.12 -10.75
N LYS A 60 13.92 -9.41 -10.84
CA LYS A 60 14.35 -8.68 -12.02
C LYS A 60 14.78 -9.66 -13.11
#